data_AF-A0A1G0ELA6-F1
#
_entry.id   AF-A0A1G0ELA6-F1
#
_cell.length_a   1.000
_cell.length_b   1.000
_cell.length_c   1.000
_cell.angle_alpha   90.00
_cell.angle_beta   90.00
_cell.angle_gamma   90.00
#
_symmetry.space_group_name_H-M   'P 1'
#
loop_
_entity.id
_entity.type
_entity.pdbx_description
1 polymer ?
#
loop_
_entity_poly.entity_id
_entity_poly.type
_entity_poly.pdbx_seq_one_letter_code
_entity_poly.pdbx_strand_id
1 'polypeptide(L)'
;MTGIANAAGLPGAALNEVIRTRLLSDEAHTLKSLGRLEDALGPQSVVHQRTWEAGDRHNFCRSAENLVSLLVPLGRWAEAEAVSREAVSVANSIGDNEGRWQRTTAALACLGHTLHGRGFLKQASTAFNLAEIVQAEAHHHPKLYSVYGYNYAQLLLEQACQETGWREVLAQRHSSLDIAVKLNHALSQALDHGVIGLARAALGEPDTVLALDLAVTAMQRAGTVIHLPAMHLARAHYQRNLHDLPAAWADLETAQGIARGSNMRTYLAECALLGGNLLLDEARVPEAAAHHASAARLIGEDGYGRRLAELHLLHARLLHAQRNPAAPQALADAQARIRETGQWYFWR
;
A
#
# COMPACT_ATOMS: atom_id res chain seq x y z
N MET A 1 -4.17 -2.40 -25.09
CA MET A 1 -4.20 -3.19 -26.34
C MET A 1 -3.05 -2.77 -27.27
N THR A 2 -1.79 -3.05 -26.94
CA THR A 2 -0.63 -2.64 -27.77
C THR A 2 0.43 -3.74 -27.96
N GLY A 3 0.07 -5.02 -27.75
CA GLY A 3 1.02 -6.14 -27.87
C GLY A 3 1.04 -6.87 -29.22
N ILE A 4 0.09 -6.60 -30.13
CA ILE A 4 -0.05 -7.38 -31.38
C ILE A 4 1.00 -6.95 -32.43
N ALA A 5 1.60 -5.76 -32.29
CA ALA A 5 2.48 -5.20 -33.32
C ALA A 5 3.85 -5.88 -33.44
N ASN A 6 4.31 -6.64 -32.45
CA ASN A 6 5.68 -7.21 -32.44
C ASN A 6 5.77 -8.72 -32.73
N ALA A 7 4.65 -9.38 -33.03
CA ALA A 7 4.61 -10.83 -33.27
C ALA A 7 4.77 -11.22 -34.76
N ALA A 8 4.66 -10.26 -35.68
CA ALA A 8 4.73 -10.50 -37.12
C ALA A 8 6.19 -10.66 -37.58
N GLY A 9 6.73 -11.88 -37.46
CA GLY A 9 8.08 -12.23 -37.94
C GLY A 9 8.85 -13.24 -37.09
N LEU A 10 8.31 -13.65 -35.94
CA LEU A 10 8.96 -14.62 -35.06
C LEU A 10 8.80 -16.06 -35.58
N PRO A 11 9.84 -16.92 -35.47
CA PRO A 11 9.71 -18.36 -35.71
C PRO A 11 8.59 -18.96 -34.85
N GLY A 12 7.92 -20.02 -35.33
CA GLY A 12 6.74 -20.59 -34.67
C GLY A 12 6.94 -20.97 -33.19
N ALA A 13 8.16 -21.38 -32.80
CA ALA A 13 8.49 -21.67 -31.40
C ALA A 13 8.52 -20.41 -30.51
N ALA A 14 9.12 -19.31 -30.99
CA ALA A 14 9.21 -18.05 -30.27
C ALA A 14 7.83 -17.36 -30.16
N LEU A 15 7.00 -17.46 -31.21
CA LEU A 15 5.62 -16.99 -31.16
C LEU A 15 4.80 -17.71 -30.08
N ASN A 16 5.00 -19.03 -29.94
CA ASN A 16 4.32 -19.85 -28.95
C ASN A 16 4.71 -19.46 -27.52
N GLU A 17 5.98 -19.10 -27.31
CA GLU A 17 6.49 -18.65 -26.01
C GLU A 17 5.94 -17.28 -25.59
N VAL A 18 5.84 -16.32 -26.51
CA VAL A 18 5.21 -15.01 -26.25
C VAL A 18 3.74 -15.17 -25.87
N ILE A 19 3.00 -16.02 -26.60
CA ILE A 19 1.59 -16.31 -26.27
C ILE A 19 1.47 -16.95 -24.89
N ARG A 20 2.33 -17.93 -24.57
CA ARG A 20 2.32 -18.59 -23.26
C ARG A 20 2.58 -17.62 -22.11
N THR A 21 3.55 -16.71 -22.26
CA THR A 21 3.85 -15.69 -21.25
C THR A 21 2.68 -14.73 -21.06
N ARG A 22 1.97 -14.38 -22.14
CA ARG A 22 0.76 -13.56 -22.04
C ARG A 22 -0.38 -14.27 -21.31
N LEU A 23 -0.63 -15.55 -21.62
CA LEU A 23 -1.66 -16.33 -20.94
C LEU A 23 -1.40 -16.42 -19.43
N LEU A 24 -0.14 -16.62 -19.02
CA LEU A 24 0.24 -16.62 -17.59
C LEU A 24 0.02 -15.26 -16.93
N SER A 25 0.29 -14.15 -17.65
CA SER A 25 0.03 -12.80 -17.17
C SER A 25 -1.47 -12.55 -16.97
N ASP A 26 -2.31 -13.02 -17.89
CA ASP A 26 -3.76 -12.89 -17.80
C ASP A 26 -4.31 -13.77 -16.66
N GLU A 27 -3.80 -14.99 -16.50
CA GLU A 27 -4.13 -15.89 -15.38
C GLU A 27 -3.78 -15.26 -14.02
N ALA A 28 -2.55 -14.75 -13.87
CA ALA A 28 -2.14 -14.05 -12.64
C ALA A 28 -3.05 -12.87 -12.31
N HIS A 29 -3.43 -12.08 -13.33
CA HIS A 29 -4.33 -10.95 -13.16
C HIS A 29 -5.73 -11.38 -12.71
N THR A 30 -6.29 -12.44 -13.30
CA THR A 30 -7.60 -12.98 -12.91
C THR A 30 -7.57 -13.51 -11.49
N LEU A 31 -6.56 -14.31 -11.13
CA LEU A 31 -6.40 -14.84 -9.77
C LEU A 31 -6.28 -13.72 -8.74
N LYS A 32 -5.48 -12.70 -9.03
CA LYS A 32 -5.35 -11.50 -8.18
C LYS A 32 -6.69 -10.80 -7.97
N SER A 33 -7.45 -10.56 -9.03
CA SER A 33 -8.75 -9.89 -8.96
C SER A 33 -9.79 -10.71 -8.18
N LEU A 34 -9.66 -12.04 -8.17
CA LEU A 34 -10.48 -12.94 -7.36
C LEU A 34 -10.00 -13.09 -5.90
N GLY A 35 -8.90 -12.42 -5.52
CA GLY A 35 -8.34 -12.52 -4.17
C GLY A 35 -7.47 -13.76 -3.93
N ARG A 36 -7.22 -14.58 -4.96
CA ARG A 36 -6.36 -15.76 -4.88
C ARG A 36 -4.89 -15.37 -5.05
N LEU A 37 -4.38 -14.61 -4.08
CA LEU A 37 -3.07 -13.94 -4.20
C LEU A 37 -1.90 -14.94 -4.22
N GLU A 38 -1.93 -15.97 -3.38
CA GLU A 38 -0.94 -17.06 -3.40
C GLU A 38 -0.88 -17.74 -4.76
N ASP A 39 -2.04 -18.07 -5.31
CA ASP A 39 -2.13 -18.78 -6.60
C ASP A 39 -1.63 -17.89 -7.74
N ALA A 40 -1.86 -16.58 -7.65
CA ALA A 40 -1.38 -15.61 -8.64
C ALA A 40 0.16 -15.47 -8.63
N LEU A 41 0.84 -15.76 -7.52
CA LEU A 41 2.30 -15.62 -7.42
C LEU A 41 3.03 -16.54 -8.40
N GLY A 42 2.62 -17.81 -8.52
CA GLY A 42 3.30 -18.78 -9.37
C GLY A 42 3.39 -18.33 -10.84
N PRO A 43 2.25 -18.09 -11.51
CA PRO A 43 2.23 -17.57 -12.88
C PRO A 43 2.96 -16.24 -13.02
N GLN A 44 2.82 -15.31 -12.06
CA GLN A 44 3.48 -14.01 -12.12
C GLN A 44 5.02 -14.11 -11.98
N SER A 45 5.53 -15.00 -11.13
CA SER A 45 6.96 -15.28 -11.01
C SER A 45 7.54 -15.87 -12.29
N VAL A 46 6.81 -16.78 -12.94
CA VAL A 46 7.23 -17.35 -14.25
C VAL A 46 7.27 -16.27 -15.32
N VAL A 47 6.27 -15.38 -15.38
CA VAL A 47 6.29 -14.24 -16.31
C VAL A 47 7.52 -13.36 -16.05
N HIS A 48 7.80 -13.04 -14.79
CA HIS A 48 8.94 -12.22 -14.41
C HIS A 48 10.27 -12.83 -14.86
N GLN A 49 10.50 -14.10 -14.55
CA GLN A 49 11.69 -14.83 -14.96
C GLN A 49 11.85 -14.89 -16.50
N ARG A 50 10.78 -15.19 -17.24
CA ARG A 50 10.85 -15.25 -18.70
C ARG A 50 11.16 -13.91 -19.33
N THR A 51 10.61 -12.82 -18.79
CA THR A 51 10.90 -11.48 -19.29
C THR A 51 12.36 -11.07 -19.06
N TRP A 52 12.97 -11.58 -17.99
CA TRP A 52 14.41 -11.46 -17.75
C TRP A 52 15.23 -12.25 -18.78
N GLU A 53 14.93 -13.55 -18.95
CA GLU A 53 15.64 -14.44 -19.88
C GLU A 53 15.55 -13.96 -21.34
N ALA A 54 14.42 -13.37 -21.73
CA ALA A 54 14.22 -12.80 -23.06
C ALA A 54 14.91 -11.44 -23.26
N GLY A 55 15.46 -10.82 -22.20
CA GLY A 55 16.01 -9.47 -22.26
C GLY A 55 14.97 -8.37 -22.51
N ASP A 56 13.68 -8.65 -22.32
CA ASP A 56 12.58 -7.70 -22.52
C ASP A 56 12.45 -6.79 -21.30
N ARG A 57 13.25 -5.73 -21.29
CA ARG A 57 13.34 -4.76 -20.19
C ARG A 57 12.00 -4.11 -19.85
N HIS A 58 11.17 -3.84 -20.86
CA HIS A 58 9.88 -3.17 -20.65
C HIS A 58 8.88 -4.07 -19.94
N ASN A 59 8.74 -5.32 -20.38
CA ASN A 59 7.85 -6.28 -19.74
C ASN A 59 8.43 -6.82 -18.44
N PHE A 60 9.75 -6.83 -18.27
CA PHE A 60 10.41 -7.10 -16.99
C PHE A 60 9.99 -6.08 -15.91
N CYS A 61 10.08 -4.78 -16.21
CA CYS A 61 9.66 -3.77 -15.23
C CYS A 61 8.16 -3.84 -14.92
N ARG A 62 7.30 -4.19 -15.91
CA ARG A 62 5.86 -4.38 -15.68
C ARG A 62 5.58 -5.62 -14.83
N SER A 63 6.28 -6.73 -15.10
CA SER A 63 6.10 -7.96 -14.35
C SER A 63 6.59 -7.80 -12.91
N ALA A 64 7.63 -7.00 -12.68
CA ALA A 64 8.08 -6.58 -11.36
C ALA A 64 7.01 -5.78 -10.59
N GLU A 65 6.40 -4.77 -11.22
CA GLU A 65 5.30 -3.98 -10.62
C GLU A 65 4.13 -4.89 -10.19
N ASN A 66 3.71 -5.79 -11.08
CA ASN A 66 2.65 -6.75 -10.79
C ASN A 66 3.04 -7.70 -9.65
N LEU A 67 4.27 -8.19 -9.63
CA LEU A 67 4.78 -9.07 -8.58
C LEU A 67 4.81 -8.33 -7.23
N VAL A 68 5.31 -7.10 -7.17
CA VAL A 68 5.27 -6.26 -5.96
C VAL A 68 3.84 -6.08 -5.46
N SER A 69 2.88 -5.87 -6.36
CA SER A 69 1.46 -5.73 -6.00
C SER A 69 0.82 -6.99 -5.39
N LEU A 70 1.46 -8.16 -5.54
CA LEU A 70 1.10 -9.41 -4.86
C LEU A 70 1.92 -9.61 -3.58
N LEU A 71 3.23 -9.38 -3.64
CA LEU A 71 4.13 -9.61 -2.51
C LEU A 71 3.79 -8.72 -1.30
N VAL A 72 3.43 -7.46 -1.54
CA VAL A 72 3.08 -6.50 -0.47
C VAL A 72 1.89 -6.95 0.38
N PRO A 73 0.68 -7.19 -0.16
CA PRO A 73 -0.44 -7.66 0.66
C PRO A 73 -0.14 -8.99 1.35
N LEU A 74 0.65 -9.87 0.73
CA LEU A 74 1.08 -11.16 1.28
C LEU A 74 2.17 -11.05 2.37
N GLY A 75 2.63 -9.86 2.72
CA GLY A 75 3.65 -9.66 3.76
C GLY A 75 5.08 -10.03 3.31
N ARG A 76 5.33 -10.27 2.02
CA ARG A 76 6.66 -10.62 1.49
C ARG A 76 7.49 -9.37 1.19
N TRP A 77 7.67 -8.50 2.18
CA TRP A 77 8.25 -7.16 2.01
C TRP A 77 9.71 -7.16 1.58
N ALA A 78 10.53 -8.08 2.11
CA ALA A 78 11.95 -8.16 1.74
C ALA A 78 12.14 -8.53 0.26
N GLU A 79 11.31 -9.44 -0.24
CA GLU A 79 11.31 -9.83 -1.65
C GLU A 79 10.74 -8.74 -2.54
N ALA A 80 9.67 -8.06 -2.09
CA ALA A 80 9.13 -6.93 -2.82
C ALA A 80 10.17 -5.80 -2.99
N GLU A 81 10.99 -5.54 -1.96
CA GLU A 81 12.11 -4.60 -2.06
C GLU A 81 13.16 -5.09 -3.08
N ALA A 82 13.55 -6.37 -3.03
CA ALA A 82 14.54 -6.92 -3.96
C ALA A 82 14.08 -6.77 -5.42
N VAL A 83 12.85 -7.18 -5.72
CA VAL A 83 12.22 -7.03 -7.03
C VAL A 83 12.14 -5.57 -7.46
N SER A 84 11.79 -4.66 -6.54
CA SER A 84 11.73 -3.22 -6.83
C SER A 84 13.10 -2.63 -7.16
N ARG A 85 14.16 -3.03 -6.45
CA ARG A 85 15.53 -2.58 -6.70
C ARG A 85 16.05 -3.07 -8.06
N GLU A 86 15.76 -4.33 -8.40
CA GLU A 86 16.10 -4.89 -9.70
C GLU A 86 15.37 -4.15 -10.83
N ALA A 87 14.08 -3.88 -10.66
CA ALA A 87 13.30 -3.09 -11.62
C ALA A 87 13.87 -1.68 -11.83
N VAL A 88 14.35 -1.01 -10.76
CA VAL A 88 15.02 0.30 -10.89
C VAL A 88 16.31 0.19 -11.69
N SER A 89 17.12 -0.85 -11.46
CA SER A 89 18.35 -1.09 -12.22
C SER A 89 18.06 -1.29 -13.71
N VAL A 90 17.09 -2.17 -14.03
CA VAL A 90 16.70 -2.46 -15.41
C VAL A 90 16.08 -1.23 -16.08
N ALA A 91 15.18 -0.51 -15.40
CA ALA A 91 14.56 0.70 -15.94
C ALA A 91 15.60 1.78 -16.31
N ASN A 92 16.67 1.92 -15.52
CA ASN A 92 17.75 2.86 -15.81
C ASN A 92 18.59 2.47 -17.03
N SER A 93 18.53 1.21 -17.48
CA SER A 93 19.21 0.73 -18.70
C SER A 93 18.39 0.89 -19.98
N ILE A 94 17.12 1.33 -19.88
CA ILE A 94 16.26 1.59 -21.05
C ILE A 94 16.67 2.93 -21.67
N GLY A 95 16.72 3.02 -23.00
CA GLY A 95 17.08 4.26 -23.70
C GLY A 95 16.02 5.36 -23.50
N ASP A 96 16.44 6.63 -23.41
CA ASP A 96 15.53 7.75 -23.12
C ASP A 96 14.36 7.86 -24.12
N ASN A 97 14.58 7.54 -25.40
CA ASN A 97 13.56 7.57 -26.46
C ASN A 97 12.58 6.39 -26.43
N GLU A 98 12.75 5.41 -25.54
CA GLU A 98 11.97 4.16 -25.53
C GLU A 98 10.88 4.16 -24.45
N GLY A 99 10.54 5.32 -23.88
CA GLY A 99 9.58 5.39 -22.77
C GLY A 99 10.18 4.98 -21.42
N ARG A 100 11.51 5.19 -21.27
CA ARG A 100 12.27 5.02 -20.02
C ARG A 100 11.57 5.65 -18.82
N TRP A 101 11.09 6.89 -18.97
CA TRP A 101 10.47 7.64 -17.87
C TRP A 101 9.32 6.85 -17.21
N GLN A 102 8.47 6.16 -17.99
CA GLN A 102 7.35 5.39 -17.45
C GLN A 102 7.81 4.24 -16.57
N ARG A 103 8.85 3.52 -17.02
CA ARG A 103 9.40 2.38 -16.29
C ARG A 103 10.17 2.84 -15.06
N THR A 104 10.92 3.93 -15.17
CA THR A 104 11.67 4.51 -14.06
C THR A 104 10.74 5.07 -12.98
N THR A 105 9.71 5.84 -13.34
CA THR A 105 8.70 6.33 -12.38
C THR A 105 8.02 5.17 -11.66
N ALA A 106 7.55 4.15 -12.38
CA ALA A 106 6.90 2.98 -11.80
C ALA A 106 7.81 2.20 -10.84
N ALA A 107 9.04 1.91 -11.27
CA ALA A 107 10.01 1.15 -10.47
C ALA A 107 10.41 1.92 -9.20
N LEU A 108 10.67 3.23 -9.31
CA LEU A 108 10.98 4.08 -8.16
C LEU A 108 9.80 4.20 -7.19
N ALA A 109 8.56 4.32 -7.69
CA ALA A 109 7.38 4.36 -6.84
C ALA A 109 7.13 3.01 -6.14
N CYS A 110 7.39 1.87 -6.80
CA CYS A 110 7.34 0.55 -6.17
C CYS A 110 8.43 0.41 -5.09
N LEU A 111 9.64 0.88 -5.37
CA LEU A 111 10.72 0.91 -4.38
C LEU A 111 10.34 1.80 -3.19
N GLY A 112 9.78 2.99 -3.43
CA GLY A 112 9.27 3.87 -2.39
C GLY A 112 8.21 3.18 -1.51
N HIS A 113 7.25 2.51 -2.13
CA HIS A 113 6.18 1.80 -1.42
C HIS A 113 6.73 0.63 -0.57
N THR A 114 7.65 -0.17 -1.11
CA THR A 114 8.24 -1.30 -0.39
C THR A 114 9.12 -0.84 0.77
N LEU A 115 9.95 0.20 0.56
CA LEU A 115 10.75 0.82 1.61
C LEU A 115 9.87 1.45 2.70
N HIS A 116 8.76 2.09 2.31
CA HIS A 116 7.78 2.63 3.26
C HIS A 116 7.19 1.52 4.12
N GLY A 117 6.73 0.43 3.50
CA GLY A 117 6.24 -0.76 4.19
C GLY A 117 7.25 -1.37 5.15
N ARG A 118 8.53 -1.38 4.79
CA ARG A 118 9.63 -1.84 5.66
C ARG A 118 10.04 -0.85 6.74
N GLY A 119 9.47 0.35 6.77
CA GLY A 119 9.79 1.39 7.76
C GLY A 119 11.05 2.20 7.44
N PHE A 120 11.61 2.08 6.23
CA PHE A 120 12.78 2.86 5.77
C PHE A 120 12.36 4.22 5.20
N LEU A 121 11.74 5.06 6.04
CA LEU A 121 10.98 6.24 5.60
C LEU A 121 11.79 7.26 4.83
N LYS A 122 13.04 7.54 5.25
CA LYS A 122 13.93 8.47 4.52
C LYS A 122 14.21 7.98 3.10
N GLN A 123 14.53 6.70 2.94
CA GLN A 123 14.79 6.10 1.63
C GLN A 123 13.51 6.04 0.78
N ALA A 124 12.36 5.77 1.41
CA ALA A 124 11.07 5.81 0.75
C ALA A 124 10.75 7.21 0.19
N SER A 125 10.93 8.26 1.01
CA SER A 125 10.75 9.66 0.58
C SER A 125 11.69 10.00 -0.59
N THR A 126 12.96 9.58 -0.54
CA THR A 126 13.89 9.76 -1.67
C THR A 126 13.39 9.08 -2.94
N ALA A 127 12.97 7.82 -2.87
CA ALA A 127 12.51 7.07 -4.03
C ALA A 127 11.24 7.68 -4.65
N PHE A 128 10.26 8.08 -3.84
CA PHE A 128 9.06 8.75 -4.32
C PHE A 128 9.34 10.13 -4.93
N ASN A 129 10.22 10.93 -4.32
CA ASN A 129 10.62 12.22 -4.87
C ASN A 129 11.27 12.08 -6.24
N LEU A 130 12.17 11.11 -6.40
CA LEU A 130 12.78 10.82 -7.70
C LEU A 130 11.73 10.36 -8.73
N ALA A 131 10.77 9.52 -8.33
CA ALA A 131 9.68 9.09 -9.21
C ALA A 131 8.84 10.28 -9.71
N GLU A 132 8.55 11.25 -8.84
CA GLU A 132 7.80 12.47 -9.17
C GLU A 132 8.58 13.38 -10.12
N ILE A 133 9.88 13.58 -9.88
CA ILE A 133 10.77 14.34 -10.77
C ILE A 133 10.75 13.77 -12.18
N VAL A 134 10.96 12.44 -12.31
CA VAL A 134 10.95 11.76 -13.62
C VAL A 134 9.59 11.92 -14.32
N GLN A 135 8.48 11.85 -13.57
CA GLN A 135 7.15 12.03 -14.14
C GLN A 135 6.89 13.47 -14.60
N ALA A 136 7.37 14.45 -13.84
CA ALA A 136 7.21 15.87 -14.12
C ALA A 136 8.02 16.30 -15.36
N GLU A 137 9.26 15.80 -15.49
CA GLU A 137 10.13 16.07 -16.65
C GLU A 137 9.55 15.51 -17.95
N ALA A 138 8.75 14.45 -17.89
CA ALA A 138 8.06 13.88 -19.06
C ALA A 138 6.83 14.71 -19.52
N HIS A 139 6.60 15.92 -18.98
CA HIS A 139 5.52 16.86 -19.32
C HIS A 139 4.07 16.33 -19.15
N HIS A 140 3.87 15.22 -18.43
CA HIS A 140 2.54 14.63 -18.27
C HIS A 140 1.78 15.22 -17.07
N HIS A 141 2.34 15.14 -15.85
CA HIS A 141 1.75 15.69 -14.63
C HIS A 141 2.82 15.99 -13.57
N PRO A 142 2.77 17.14 -12.87
CA PRO A 142 3.82 17.57 -11.93
C PRO A 142 3.86 16.74 -10.63
N LYS A 143 2.81 15.97 -10.35
CA LYS A 143 2.62 15.22 -9.11
C LYS A 143 2.27 13.78 -9.39
N LEU A 144 2.79 12.83 -8.60
CA LEU A 144 2.45 11.42 -8.74
C LEU A 144 0.93 11.22 -8.55
N TYR A 145 0.32 10.51 -9.50
CA TYR A 145 -1.10 10.14 -9.52
C TYR A 145 -1.27 8.62 -9.53
N SER A 146 -2.52 8.14 -9.56
CA SER A 146 -2.84 6.71 -9.54
C SER A 146 -2.28 6.00 -8.30
N VAL A 147 -2.02 4.70 -8.36
CA VAL A 147 -1.49 3.89 -7.25
C VAL A 147 -0.16 4.43 -6.71
N TYR A 148 0.69 5.02 -7.55
CA TYR A 148 1.96 5.61 -7.14
C TYR A 148 1.74 6.86 -6.29
N GLY A 149 0.83 7.72 -6.75
CA GLY A 149 0.38 8.86 -5.98
C GLY A 149 -0.21 8.40 -4.65
N TYR A 150 -1.09 7.42 -4.65
CA TYR A 150 -1.73 6.90 -3.43
C TYR A 150 -0.70 6.43 -2.40
N ASN A 151 0.27 5.61 -2.83
CA ASN A 151 1.34 5.12 -1.95
C ASN A 151 2.19 6.27 -1.40
N TYR A 152 2.54 7.25 -2.24
CA TYR A 152 3.32 8.39 -1.77
C TYR A 152 2.53 9.25 -0.78
N ALA A 153 1.25 9.49 -1.06
CA ALA A 153 0.41 10.30 -0.19
C ALA A 153 0.20 9.67 1.19
N GLN A 154 0.17 8.33 1.29
CA GLN A 154 0.17 7.66 2.59
C GLN A 154 1.41 7.98 3.42
N LEU A 155 2.60 7.99 2.80
CA LEU A 155 3.84 8.39 3.48
C LEU A 155 3.78 9.87 3.90
N LEU A 156 3.30 10.76 3.03
CA LEU A 156 3.18 12.19 3.34
C LEU A 156 2.21 12.46 4.50
N LEU A 157 1.06 11.77 4.54
CA LEU A 157 0.12 11.86 5.66
C LEU A 157 0.74 11.39 6.98
N GLU A 158 1.54 10.32 6.94
CA GLU A 158 2.26 9.80 8.10
C GLU A 158 3.36 10.75 8.60
N GLN A 159 4.01 11.45 7.68
CA GLN A 159 5.10 12.39 7.99
C GLN A 159 4.64 13.81 8.33
N ALA A 160 3.40 14.17 7.98
CA ALA A 160 2.86 15.48 8.27
C ALA A 160 2.72 15.69 9.80
N CYS A 161 3.38 16.72 10.31
CA CYS A 161 3.31 17.15 11.71
C CYS A 161 2.49 18.43 11.91
N GLN A 162 2.06 19.07 10.82
CA GLN A 162 1.35 20.35 10.80
C GLN A 162 0.20 20.31 9.81
N GLU A 163 -0.78 21.19 10.05
CA GLU A 163 -2.00 21.35 9.24
C GLU A 163 -1.74 21.59 7.76
N THR A 164 -0.67 22.34 7.48
CA THR A 164 -0.21 22.65 6.12
C THR A 164 0.12 21.38 5.32
N GLY A 165 0.79 20.40 5.94
CA GLY A 165 1.13 19.14 5.28
C GLY A 165 -0.09 18.31 4.87
N TRP A 166 -1.09 18.18 5.76
CA TRP A 166 -2.33 17.48 5.42
C TRP A 166 -3.13 18.22 4.33
N ARG A 167 -3.15 19.56 4.35
CA ARG A 167 -3.79 20.36 3.30
C ARG A 167 -3.10 20.22 1.94
N GLU A 168 -1.77 20.17 1.90
CA GLU A 168 -1.01 19.96 0.67
C GLU A 168 -1.36 18.59 0.04
N VAL A 169 -1.39 17.53 0.86
CA VAL A 169 -1.81 16.21 0.40
C VAL A 169 -3.25 16.26 -0.12
N LEU A 170 -4.17 16.86 0.61
CA LEU A 170 -5.57 17.00 0.22
C LEU A 170 -5.72 17.69 -1.15
N ALA A 171 -5.04 18.83 -1.35
CA ALA A 171 -5.05 19.56 -2.62
C ALA A 171 -4.47 18.71 -3.77
N GLN A 172 -3.35 18.02 -3.52
CA GLN A 172 -2.74 17.12 -4.50
C GLN A 172 -3.69 15.98 -4.88
N ARG A 173 -4.42 15.41 -3.93
CA ARG A 173 -5.39 14.33 -4.18
C ARG A 173 -6.61 14.78 -4.97
N HIS A 174 -7.13 15.98 -4.71
CA HIS A 174 -8.19 16.54 -5.54
C HIS A 174 -7.75 16.70 -7.01
N SER A 175 -6.54 17.19 -7.24
CA SER A 175 -5.99 17.29 -8.61
C SER A 175 -5.80 15.91 -9.26
N SER A 176 -5.33 14.90 -8.52
CA SER A 176 -5.24 13.51 -9.00
C SER A 176 -6.62 12.92 -9.33
N LEU A 177 -7.62 13.19 -8.49
CA LEU A 177 -8.99 12.72 -8.67
C LEU A 177 -9.60 13.27 -9.97
N ASP A 178 -9.38 14.55 -10.28
CA ASP A 178 -9.84 15.16 -11.54
C ASP A 178 -9.27 14.44 -12.77
N ILE A 179 -7.99 14.03 -12.70
CA ILE A 179 -7.34 13.25 -13.75
C ILE A 179 -7.98 11.86 -13.84
N ALA A 180 -8.17 11.19 -12.70
CA ALA A 180 -8.75 9.85 -12.63
C ALA A 180 -10.21 9.81 -13.13
N VAL A 181 -10.99 10.88 -12.91
CA VAL A 181 -12.33 11.06 -13.46
C VAL A 181 -12.27 11.22 -14.98
N LYS A 182 -11.42 12.13 -15.49
CA LYS A 182 -11.27 12.36 -16.94
C LYS A 182 -10.85 11.11 -17.70
N LEU A 183 -9.99 10.28 -17.11
CA LEU A 183 -9.50 9.04 -17.69
C LEU A 183 -10.39 7.82 -17.40
N ASN A 184 -11.48 8.00 -16.64
CA ASN A 184 -12.36 6.91 -16.19
C ASN A 184 -11.61 5.76 -15.47
N HIS A 185 -10.60 6.11 -14.66
CA HIS A 185 -9.80 5.16 -13.89
C HIS A 185 -10.42 4.88 -12.52
N ALA A 186 -11.36 3.93 -12.45
CA ALA A 186 -12.14 3.64 -11.24
C ALA A 186 -11.28 3.35 -9.97
N LEU A 187 -10.20 2.58 -10.12
CA LEU A 187 -9.30 2.29 -9.00
C LEU A 187 -8.63 3.56 -8.47
N SER A 188 -8.10 4.41 -9.35
CA SER A 188 -7.44 5.65 -8.95
C SER A 188 -8.40 6.60 -8.25
N GLN A 189 -9.66 6.70 -8.72
CA GLN A 189 -10.70 7.48 -8.04
C GLN A 189 -10.95 6.98 -6.62
N ALA A 190 -11.07 5.66 -6.43
CA ALA A 190 -11.28 5.06 -5.11
C ALA A 190 -10.11 5.32 -4.15
N LEU A 191 -8.87 5.18 -4.64
CA LEU A 191 -7.67 5.43 -3.86
C LEU A 191 -7.55 6.91 -3.46
N ASP A 192 -7.86 7.84 -4.37
CA ASP A 192 -7.84 9.27 -4.09
C ASP A 192 -8.92 9.65 -3.06
N HIS A 193 -10.13 9.10 -3.15
CA HIS A 193 -11.16 9.27 -2.11
C HIS A 193 -10.68 8.78 -0.74
N GLY A 194 -9.99 7.64 -0.68
CA GLY A 194 -9.46 7.10 0.58
C GLY A 194 -8.46 8.05 1.25
N VAL A 195 -7.51 8.59 0.47
CA VAL A 195 -6.52 9.54 1.01
C VAL A 195 -7.16 10.88 1.36
N ILE A 196 -8.13 11.36 0.58
CA ILE A 196 -8.92 12.55 0.92
C ILE A 196 -9.61 12.35 2.27
N GLY A 197 -10.26 11.21 2.48
CA GLY A 197 -10.90 10.87 3.76
C GLY A 197 -9.91 10.87 4.93
N LEU A 198 -8.74 10.25 4.76
CA LEU A 198 -7.68 10.24 5.79
C LEU A 198 -7.12 11.65 6.08
N ALA A 199 -6.95 12.48 5.06
CA ALA A 199 -6.47 13.86 5.21
C ALA A 199 -7.52 14.72 5.95
N ARG A 200 -8.80 14.60 5.56
CA ARG A 200 -9.92 15.28 6.23
C ARG A 200 -10.08 14.84 7.68
N ALA A 201 -9.93 13.55 7.96
CA ALA A 201 -9.93 13.01 9.32
C ALA A 201 -8.82 13.65 10.16
N ALA A 202 -7.60 13.75 9.61
CA ALA A 202 -6.48 14.40 10.29
C ALA A 202 -6.74 15.90 10.55
N LEU A 203 -7.45 16.57 9.65
CA LEU A 203 -7.83 17.99 9.76
C LEU A 203 -9.06 18.24 10.65
N GLY A 204 -9.80 17.18 11.04
CA GLY A 204 -11.05 17.33 11.78
C GLY A 204 -12.20 17.92 10.95
N GLU A 205 -12.20 17.71 9.63
CA GLU A 205 -13.22 18.26 8.74
C GLU A 205 -14.55 17.49 8.81
N PRO A 206 -15.71 18.17 8.71
CA PRO A 206 -17.03 17.55 8.89
C PRO A 206 -17.37 16.50 7.81
N ASP A 207 -16.88 16.66 6.57
CA ASP A 207 -17.18 15.77 5.45
C ASP A 207 -16.28 14.52 5.40
N THR A 208 -15.66 14.17 6.53
CA THR A 208 -14.75 13.01 6.63
C THR A 208 -15.48 11.69 6.42
N VAL A 209 -16.64 11.49 7.07
CA VAL A 209 -17.44 10.26 6.95
C VAL A 209 -17.81 10.01 5.49
N LEU A 210 -18.33 11.04 4.82
CA LEU A 210 -18.72 10.96 3.41
C LEU A 210 -17.53 10.58 2.50
N ALA A 211 -16.35 11.18 2.73
CA ALA A 211 -15.17 10.87 1.92
C ALA A 211 -14.71 9.41 2.10
N LEU A 212 -14.74 8.88 3.33
CA LEU A 212 -14.38 7.49 3.61
C LEU A 212 -15.41 6.49 3.06
N ASP A 213 -16.71 6.83 3.11
CA ASP A 213 -17.78 6.02 2.51
C ASP A 213 -17.67 5.96 0.98
N LEU A 214 -17.33 7.09 0.35
CA LEU A 214 -17.05 7.16 -1.08
C LEU A 214 -15.85 6.30 -1.45
N ALA A 215 -14.81 6.25 -0.63
CA ALA A 215 -13.64 5.41 -0.86
C ALA A 215 -14.01 3.92 -0.90
N VAL A 216 -14.77 3.44 0.10
CA VAL A 216 -15.24 2.04 0.15
C VAL A 216 -16.14 1.72 -1.05
N THR A 217 -17.13 2.58 -1.32
CA THR A 217 -18.09 2.37 -2.42
C THR A 217 -17.41 2.39 -3.78
N ALA A 218 -16.49 3.33 -4.03
CA ALA A 218 -15.73 3.40 -5.25
C ALA A 218 -14.79 2.20 -5.42
N MET A 219 -14.17 1.72 -4.33
CA MET A 219 -13.30 0.54 -4.35
C MET A 219 -14.07 -0.73 -4.72
N GLN A 220 -15.27 -0.91 -4.17
CA GLN A 220 -16.16 -2.01 -4.53
C GLN A 220 -16.56 -1.97 -6.00
N ARG A 221 -16.89 -0.78 -6.54
CA ARG A 221 -17.19 -0.58 -7.97
C ARG A 221 -15.99 -0.82 -8.87
N ALA A 222 -14.78 -0.51 -8.41
CA ALA A 222 -13.56 -0.79 -9.14
C ALA A 222 -13.27 -2.30 -9.27
N GLY A 223 -13.97 -3.15 -8.51
CA GLY A 223 -13.88 -4.61 -8.62
C GLY A 223 -12.54 -5.18 -8.18
N THR A 224 -11.79 -4.46 -7.36
CA THR A 224 -10.50 -4.92 -6.84
C THR A 224 -10.56 -5.17 -5.34
N VAL A 225 -9.99 -6.31 -4.94
CA VAL A 225 -10.00 -6.79 -3.56
C VAL A 225 -8.75 -6.36 -2.79
N ILE A 226 -7.63 -6.10 -3.47
CA ILE A 226 -6.32 -5.91 -2.82
C ILE A 226 -6.21 -4.64 -1.96
N HIS A 227 -6.99 -3.60 -2.24
CA HIS A 227 -6.96 -2.34 -1.48
C HIS A 227 -8.20 -2.15 -0.61
N LEU A 228 -9.18 -3.04 -0.70
CA LEU A 228 -10.44 -2.93 0.02
C LEU A 228 -10.26 -3.01 1.55
N PRO A 229 -9.40 -3.89 2.11
CA PRO A 229 -9.12 -3.88 3.55
C PRO A 229 -8.60 -2.54 4.06
N ALA A 230 -7.75 -1.86 3.29
CA ALA A 230 -7.21 -0.55 3.67
C ALA A 230 -8.30 0.52 3.78
N MET A 231 -9.32 0.48 2.90
CA MET A 231 -10.44 1.43 2.93
C MET A 231 -11.31 1.22 4.17
N HIS A 232 -11.62 -0.05 4.49
CA HIS A 232 -12.37 -0.40 5.70
C HIS A 232 -11.59 -0.03 6.97
N LEU A 233 -10.30 -0.35 7.04
CA LEU A 233 -9.45 0.01 8.19
C LEU A 233 -9.38 1.53 8.39
N ALA A 234 -9.21 2.31 7.33
CA ALA A 234 -9.23 3.77 7.41
C ALA A 234 -10.52 4.30 8.04
N ARG A 235 -11.68 3.75 7.64
CA ARG A 235 -12.98 4.12 8.18
C ARG A 235 -13.16 3.65 9.63
N ALA A 236 -12.71 2.43 9.95
CA ALA A 236 -12.75 1.87 11.30
C ALA A 236 -11.90 2.67 12.30
N HIS A 237 -10.70 3.10 11.91
CA HIS A 237 -9.86 3.98 12.74
C HIS A 237 -10.58 5.31 13.02
N TYR A 238 -11.23 5.90 12.02
CA TYR A 238 -11.97 7.14 12.22
C TYR A 238 -13.20 6.96 13.13
N GLN A 239 -13.99 5.90 12.93
CA GLN A 239 -15.14 5.56 13.79
C GLN A 239 -14.72 5.32 15.24
N ARG A 240 -13.60 4.61 15.45
CA ARG A 240 -12.99 4.44 16.77
C ARG A 240 -12.68 5.78 17.44
N ASN A 241 -12.12 6.74 16.70
CA ASN A 241 -11.83 8.08 17.22
C ASN A 241 -13.10 8.87 17.57
N LEU A 242 -14.23 8.59 16.91
CA LEU A 242 -15.55 9.11 17.27
C LEU A 242 -16.22 8.33 18.43
N HIS A 243 -15.55 7.31 18.98
CA HIS A 243 -16.10 6.37 19.95
C HIS A 243 -17.33 5.58 19.47
N ASP A 244 -17.52 5.46 18.15
CA ASP A 244 -18.50 4.55 17.56
C ASP A 244 -17.88 3.15 17.41
N LEU A 245 -17.75 2.46 18.54
CA LEU A 245 -17.12 1.14 18.60
C LEU A 245 -17.86 0.07 17.77
N PRO A 246 -19.21 0.02 17.76
CA PRO A 246 -19.93 -0.94 16.91
C PRO A 246 -19.63 -0.77 15.42
N ALA A 247 -19.59 0.47 14.91
CA ALA A 247 -19.25 0.71 13.52
C ALA A 247 -17.79 0.32 13.22
N ALA A 248 -16.86 0.67 14.12
CA ALA A 248 -15.45 0.33 13.98
C ALA A 248 -15.20 -1.19 13.94
N TRP A 249 -15.92 -1.96 14.78
CA TRP A 249 -15.86 -3.42 14.75
C TRP A 249 -16.41 -3.99 13.44
N ALA A 250 -17.53 -3.48 12.93
CA ALA A 250 -18.11 -3.97 11.67
C ALA A 250 -17.16 -3.78 10.47
N ASP A 251 -16.48 -2.64 10.39
CA ASP A 251 -15.47 -2.41 9.34
C ASP A 251 -14.20 -3.26 9.55
N LEU A 252 -13.76 -3.42 10.81
CA LEU A 252 -12.63 -4.30 11.14
C LEU A 252 -12.90 -5.76 10.74
N GLU A 253 -14.09 -6.29 11.07
CA GLU A 253 -14.50 -7.65 10.72
C GLU A 253 -14.54 -7.85 9.20
N THR A 254 -15.05 -6.85 8.47
CA THR A 254 -15.06 -6.86 7.00
C THR A 254 -13.65 -6.90 6.43
N ALA A 255 -12.76 -6.00 6.90
CA ALA A 255 -11.37 -5.96 6.48
C ALA A 255 -10.65 -7.29 6.78
N GLN A 256 -10.88 -7.85 7.97
CA GLN A 256 -10.29 -9.09 8.41
C GLN A 256 -10.81 -10.29 7.61
N GLY A 257 -12.10 -10.33 7.27
CA GLY A 257 -12.69 -11.38 6.44
C GLY A 257 -12.05 -11.43 5.05
N ILE A 258 -11.93 -10.26 4.41
CA ILE A 258 -11.25 -10.13 3.10
C ILE A 258 -9.79 -10.56 3.21
N ALA A 259 -9.06 -10.00 4.20
CA ALA A 259 -7.64 -10.27 4.37
C ALA A 259 -7.37 -11.75 4.69
N ARG A 260 -8.20 -12.41 5.51
CA ARG A 260 -8.06 -13.85 5.79
C ARG A 260 -8.35 -14.69 4.54
N GLY A 261 -9.43 -14.38 3.82
CA GLY A 261 -9.83 -15.14 2.62
C GLY A 261 -8.82 -15.08 1.48
N SER A 262 -7.99 -14.03 1.45
CA SER A 262 -6.94 -13.81 0.45
C SER A 262 -5.52 -13.85 1.03
N ASN A 263 -5.38 -14.36 2.26
CA ASN A 263 -4.14 -14.44 3.05
C ASN A 263 -3.26 -13.16 3.01
N MET A 264 -3.90 -11.99 3.08
CA MET A 264 -3.24 -10.70 3.05
C MET A 264 -2.61 -10.36 4.42
N ARG A 265 -1.47 -10.99 4.71
CA ARG A 265 -0.77 -10.90 6.00
C ARG A 265 -0.49 -9.46 6.47
N THR A 266 -0.16 -8.56 5.54
CA THR A 266 0.02 -7.13 5.85
C THR A 266 -1.24 -6.53 6.48
N TYR A 267 -2.41 -6.77 5.89
CA TYR A 267 -3.67 -6.24 6.43
C TYR A 267 -4.13 -7.01 7.67
N LEU A 268 -3.78 -8.28 7.82
CA LEU A 268 -4.01 -9.02 9.08
C LEU A 268 -3.23 -8.41 10.24
N ALA A 269 -2.02 -7.89 10.00
CA ALA A 269 -1.25 -7.18 11.01
C ALA A 269 -1.97 -5.88 11.43
N GLU A 270 -2.43 -5.08 10.47
CA GLU A 270 -3.18 -3.84 10.75
C GLU A 270 -4.54 -4.11 11.44
N CYS A 271 -5.26 -5.16 11.03
CA CYS A 271 -6.47 -5.61 11.72
C CYS A 271 -6.16 -6.00 13.18
N ALA A 272 -5.04 -6.68 13.42
CA ALA A 272 -4.64 -7.07 14.78
C ALA A 272 -4.32 -5.84 15.65
N LEU A 273 -3.65 -4.82 15.09
CA LEU A 273 -3.38 -3.55 15.78
C LEU A 273 -4.66 -2.81 16.16
N LEU A 274 -5.58 -2.64 15.21
CA LEU A 274 -6.85 -1.94 15.46
C LEU A 274 -7.72 -2.73 16.44
N GLY A 275 -7.85 -4.05 16.25
CA GLY A 275 -8.62 -4.90 17.16
C GLY A 275 -8.08 -4.87 18.59
N GLY A 276 -6.75 -4.87 18.77
CA GLY A 276 -6.14 -4.69 20.08
C GLY A 276 -6.52 -3.37 20.73
N ASN A 277 -6.54 -2.27 19.96
CA ASN A 277 -6.95 -0.97 20.45
C ASN A 277 -8.45 -0.88 20.81
N LEU A 278 -9.33 -1.46 20.00
CA LEU A 278 -10.77 -1.54 20.27
C LEU A 278 -11.05 -2.34 21.54
N LEU A 279 -10.41 -3.50 21.70
CA LEU A 279 -10.53 -4.32 22.92
C LEU A 279 -10.04 -3.57 24.16
N LEU A 280 -9.01 -2.73 24.04
CA LEU A 280 -8.59 -1.86 25.15
C LEU A 280 -9.58 -0.71 25.41
N ASP A 281 -10.24 -0.16 24.39
CA ASP A 281 -11.35 0.80 24.57
C ASP A 281 -12.50 0.16 25.36
N GLU A 282 -12.74 -1.15 25.17
CA GLU A 282 -13.74 -1.96 25.87
C GLU A 282 -13.24 -2.59 27.18
N ALA A 283 -12.02 -2.28 27.62
CA ALA A 283 -11.37 -2.87 28.81
C ALA A 283 -11.21 -4.41 28.78
N ARG A 284 -11.21 -5.04 27.60
CA ARG A 284 -11.02 -6.49 27.37
C ARG A 284 -9.53 -6.84 27.24
N VAL A 285 -8.79 -6.62 28.34
CA VAL A 285 -7.33 -6.70 28.38
C VAL A 285 -6.74 -8.05 27.91
N PRO A 286 -7.25 -9.23 28.31
CA PRO A 286 -6.67 -10.52 27.87
C PRO A 286 -6.75 -10.73 26.36
N GLU A 287 -7.87 -10.30 25.75
CA GLU A 287 -8.09 -10.43 24.32
C GLU A 287 -7.24 -9.43 23.54
N ALA A 288 -7.10 -8.20 24.06
CA ALA A 288 -6.18 -7.21 23.51
C ALA A 288 -4.74 -7.72 23.49
N ALA A 289 -4.31 -8.46 24.53
CA ALA A 289 -2.98 -9.07 24.58
C ALA A 289 -2.77 -10.10 23.45
N ALA A 290 -3.78 -10.91 23.13
CA ALA A 290 -3.72 -11.85 22.02
C ALA A 290 -3.61 -11.14 20.67
N HIS A 291 -4.36 -10.06 20.48
CA HIS A 291 -4.28 -9.20 19.29
C HIS A 291 -2.90 -8.54 19.15
N HIS A 292 -2.36 -7.98 20.23
CA HIS A 292 -1.00 -7.44 20.26
C HIS A 292 0.04 -8.50 19.88
N ALA A 293 -0.05 -9.72 20.44
CA ALA A 293 0.87 -10.80 20.12
C ALA A 293 0.78 -11.22 18.64
N SER A 294 -0.43 -11.26 18.07
CA SER A 294 -0.64 -11.53 16.65
C SER A 294 -0.02 -10.44 15.77
N ALA A 295 -0.23 -9.16 16.10
CA ALA A 295 0.36 -8.04 15.38
C ALA A 295 1.90 -8.09 15.45
N ALA A 296 2.47 -8.30 16.64
CA ALA A 296 3.90 -8.41 16.83
C ALA A 296 4.52 -9.53 16.00
N ARG A 297 3.88 -10.70 15.97
CA ARG A 297 4.32 -11.85 15.18
C ARG A 297 4.30 -11.53 13.68
N LEU A 298 3.17 -11.05 13.14
CA LEU A 298 3.05 -10.75 11.72
C LEU A 298 4.04 -9.66 11.29
N ILE A 299 4.14 -8.56 12.05
CA ILE A 299 5.07 -7.46 11.74
C ILE A 299 6.53 -7.93 11.79
N GLY A 300 6.89 -8.74 12.78
CA GLY A 300 8.23 -9.27 12.95
C GLY A 300 8.63 -10.27 11.87
N GLU A 301 7.78 -11.25 11.58
CA GLU A 301 8.01 -12.28 10.55
C GLU A 301 8.10 -11.68 9.14
N ASP A 302 7.22 -10.71 8.84
CA ASP A 302 7.07 -10.17 7.48
C ASP A 302 8.01 -8.99 7.20
N GLY A 303 8.67 -8.45 8.24
CA GLY A 303 9.48 -7.25 8.13
C GLY A 303 8.66 -5.98 7.82
N TYR A 304 7.39 -5.96 8.23
CA TYR A 304 6.44 -4.85 7.99
C TYR A 304 6.68 -3.66 8.93
N GLY A 305 7.84 -3.01 8.77
CA GLY A 305 8.31 -1.98 9.69
C GLY A 305 7.48 -0.70 9.76
N ARG A 306 6.60 -0.44 8.79
CA ARG A 306 5.72 0.77 8.73
C ARG A 306 4.89 0.95 9.99
N ARG A 307 4.44 -0.15 10.61
CA ARG A 307 3.52 -0.14 11.77
C ARG A 307 4.21 -0.44 13.11
N LEU A 308 5.55 -0.48 13.14
CA LEU A 308 6.29 -0.75 14.39
C LEU A 308 6.03 0.31 15.48
N ALA A 309 5.87 1.58 15.09
CA ALA A 309 5.53 2.64 16.04
C ALA A 309 4.15 2.40 16.68
N GLU A 310 3.15 2.03 15.88
CA GLU A 310 1.80 1.72 16.35
C GLU A 310 1.79 0.46 17.24
N LEU A 311 2.58 -0.56 16.89
CA LEU A 311 2.75 -1.73 17.74
C LEU A 311 3.30 -1.36 19.13
N HIS A 312 4.30 -0.48 19.20
CA HIS A 312 4.86 -0.01 20.46
C HIS A 312 3.84 0.80 21.28
N LEU A 313 3.03 1.64 20.62
CA LEU A 313 1.94 2.36 21.29
C LEU A 313 0.89 1.41 21.86
N LEU A 314 0.46 0.41 21.09
CA LEU A 314 -0.45 -0.62 21.56
C LEU A 314 0.14 -1.39 22.75
N HIS A 315 1.44 -1.71 22.69
CA HIS A 315 2.15 -2.36 23.80
C HIS A 315 2.12 -1.52 25.08
N ALA A 316 2.48 -0.24 24.99
CA ALA A 316 2.47 0.68 26.13
C ALA A 316 1.06 0.81 26.73
N ARG A 317 0.03 0.88 25.86
CA ARG A 317 -1.37 0.95 26.26
C ARG A 317 -1.85 -0.32 26.97
N LEU A 318 -1.42 -1.49 26.48
CA LEU A 318 -1.69 -2.78 27.12
C LEU A 318 -1.05 -2.87 28.51
N LEU A 319 0.24 -2.49 28.63
CA LEU A 319 0.93 -2.47 29.93
C LEU A 319 0.26 -1.53 30.91
N HIS A 320 -0.20 -0.36 30.45
CA HIS A 320 -0.95 0.58 31.27
C HIS A 320 -2.26 -0.04 31.79
N ALA A 321 -3.03 -0.67 30.91
CA ALA A 321 -4.28 -1.35 31.30
C ALA A 321 -4.05 -2.50 32.30
N GLN A 322 -2.89 -3.16 32.23
CA GLN A 322 -2.45 -4.19 33.17
C GLN A 322 -1.88 -3.62 34.48
N ARG A 323 -1.80 -2.30 34.64
CA ARG A 323 -1.13 -1.61 35.76
C ARG A 323 0.33 -2.06 35.93
N ASN A 324 0.99 -2.37 34.82
CA ASN A 324 2.38 -2.80 34.81
C ASN A 324 3.31 -1.58 35.00
N PRO A 325 4.28 -1.62 35.93
CA PRO A 325 5.20 -0.49 36.18
C PRO A 325 6.09 -0.14 34.99
N ALA A 326 6.23 -1.01 34.00
CA ALA A 326 6.98 -0.72 32.77
C ALA A 326 6.23 0.18 31.77
N ALA A 327 4.93 0.45 31.98
CA ALA A 327 4.11 1.22 31.03
C ALA A 327 4.67 2.62 30.69
N PRO A 328 5.16 3.44 31.65
CA PRO A 328 5.73 4.74 31.32
C PRO A 328 6.98 4.65 30.43
N GLN A 329 7.84 3.65 30.67
CA GLN A 329 9.04 3.44 29.85
C GLN A 329 8.66 2.99 28.43
N ALA A 330 7.73 2.04 28.31
CA ALA A 330 7.25 1.58 27.00
C ALA A 330 6.63 2.72 26.17
N LEU A 331 5.89 3.63 26.83
CA LEU A 331 5.37 4.83 26.16
C LEU A 331 6.50 5.76 25.71
N ALA A 332 7.49 6.01 26.55
CA ALA A 332 8.64 6.84 26.21
C ALA A 332 9.42 6.27 25.00
N ASP A 333 9.59 4.95 24.94
CA ASP A 333 10.25 4.26 23.82
C ASP A 333 9.43 4.37 22.52
N ALA A 334 8.11 4.22 22.61
CA ALA A 334 7.20 4.43 21.47
C ALA A 334 7.29 5.87 20.93
N GLN A 335 7.28 6.86 21.84
CA GLN A 335 7.39 8.28 21.50
C GLN A 335 8.77 8.63 20.92
N ALA A 336 9.85 8.04 21.43
CA ALA A 336 11.20 8.21 20.89
C ALA A 336 11.26 7.68 19.45
N ARG A 337 10.72 6.48 19.21
CA ARG A 337 10.65 5.89 17.88
C ARG A 337 9.89 6.76 16.88
N ILE A 338 8.72 7.29 17.27
CA ILE A 338 7.94 8.16 16.38
C ILE A 338 8.71 9.42 16.02
N ARG A 339 9.43 10.02 16.98
CA ARG A 339 10.29 11.18 16.71
C ARG A 339 11.46 10.84 15.79
N GLU A 340 12.06 9.67 15.95
CA GLU A 340 13.17 9.19 15.11
C GLU A 340 12.72 8.92 13.67
N THR A 341 11.57 8.26 13.49
CA THR A 341 11.05 7.91 12.16
C THR A 341 10.28 9.06 11.51
N GLY A 342 9.75 9.99 12.30
CA GLY A 342 8.90 11.10 11.84
C GLY A 342 7.48 10.64 11.48
N GLN A 343 6.93 9.62 12.14
CA GLN A 343 5.56 9.12 11.91
C GLN A 343 4.53 9.77 12.84
N TRP A 344 4.24 11.04 12.59
CA TRP A 344 3.43 11.88 13.48
C TRP A 344 1.92 11.60 13.43
N TYR A 345 1.44 10.90 12.40
CA TYR A 345 0.01 10.59 12.26
C TYR A 345 -0.58 9.81 13.45
N PHE A 346 0.25 9.08 14.20
CA PHE A 346 -0.16 8.31 15.38
C PHE A 346 -0.20 9.11 16.70
N TRP A 347 0.07 10.42 16.68
CA TRP A 347 0.14 11.28 17.87
C TRP A 347 -1.12 12.10 18.17
N ARG A 348 -2.17 11.98 17.35
CA ARG A 348 -3.41 12.73 17.55
C ARG A 348 -4.48 11.93 18.29
#